data_AF-A0A8J8BCT6-F1
#
_entry.id   AF-A0A8J8BCT6-F1
#
_cell.length_a   1.000
_cell.length_b   1.000
_cell.length_c   1.000
_cell.angle_alpha   90.00
_cell.angle_beta   90.00
_cell.angle_gamma   90.00
#
_symmetry.space_group_name_H-M   'P 1'
#
loop_
_entity.id
_entity.type
_entity.pdbx_description
1 polymer ?
#
loop_
_entity_poly.entity_id
_entity_poly.type
_entity_poly.pdbx_seq_one_letter_code
_entity_poly.pdbx_strand_id
1 'polypeptide(L)'
;MTARDNREQIPDPRRLVALLADPARLRVFAALVLAANRGASPRELARASGVPVRDVVKALIRLDEARLAARLTPQRSSGGEPGGVAEPARGEDEAEAEAADRWRAVPETMRAATDANVRKADTALPAQPVVQDPGTASLLRGFFAQGRLTHVPAAHGKRMVVLDYLAQCFEPGVRYEEAKVNRILGDFHDDYAALRRYLVDAGFLSRSENMYWRSGGSVGL
;
A
#
# COMPACT_ATOMS: atom_id res chain seq x y z
N MET A 1 -28.58 17.74 12.17
CA MET A 1 -27.87 18.18 10.96
C MET A 1 -26.38 18.08 11.25
N THR A 2 -25.72 17.14 10.55
CA THR A 2 -24.27 16.90 10.40
C THR A 2 -23.39 16.73 11.65
N ALA A 3 -23.36 15.48 12.12
CA ALA A 3 -22.20 14.92 12.81
C ALA A 3 -20.97 15.03 11.90
N ARG A 4 -19.97 15.81 12.32
CA ARG A 4 -18.62 15.79 11.77
C ARG A 4 -17.96 14.48 12.18
N ASP A 5 -18.26 13.42 11.45
CA ASP A 5 -17.44 12.21 11.44
C ASP A 5 -16.27 12.44 10.46
N ASN A 6 -15.31 13.27 10.89
CA ASN A 6 -14.08 13.60 10.16
C ASN A 6 -12.87 12.86 10.74
N ARG A 7 -13.13 11.80 11.53
CA ARG A 7 -12.09 10.92 12.06
C ARG A 7 -11.73 9.92 10.96
N GLU A 8 -10.48 9.96 10.51
CA GLU A 8 -9.81 8.84 9.82
C GLU A 8 -10.21 8.51 8.37
N GLN A 9 -10.47 9.51 7.53
CA GLN A 9 -10.38 9.27 6.08
C GLN A 9 -8.90 9.07 5.71
N ILE A 10 -8.46 7.82 5.76
CA ILE A 10 -7.16 7.39 5.26
C ILE A 10 -7.07 7.78 3.78
N PRO A 11 -6.03 8.52 3.34
CA PRO A 11 -5.94 8.97 1.95
C PRO A 11 -5.93 7.79 0.98
N ASP A 12 -6.61 7.93 -0.17
CA ASP A 12 -6.59 6.93 -1.23
C ASP A 12 -5.13 6.59 -1.62
N PRO A 13 -4.71 5.32 -1.55
CA PRO A 13 -3.36 4.90 -1.90
C PRO A 13 -2.93 5.32 -3.31
N ARG A 14 -3.85 5.34 -4.28
CA ARG A 14 -3.53 5.82 -5.65
C ARG A 14 -3.10 7.28 -5.65
N ARG A 15 -3.75 8.09 -4.81
CA ARG A 15 -3.43 9.51 -4.63
C ARG A 15 -2.08 9.69 -3.94
N LEU A 16 -1.75 8.86 -2.94
CA LEU A 16 -0.44 8.87 -2.30
C LEU A 16 0.67 8.49 -3.28
N VAL A 17 0.46 7.47 -4.13
CA VAL A 17 1.43 7.08 -5.16
C VAL A 17 1.58 8.17 -6.22
N ALA A 18 0.49 8.74 -6.71
CA ALA A 18 0.54 9.86 -7.66
C ALA A 18 1.25 11.08 -7.07
N LEU A 19 1.07 11.34 -5.76
CA LEU A 19 1.83 12.34 -5.04
C LEU A 19 3.32 11.95 -5.00
N LEU A 20 3.71 10.73 -4.68
CA LEU A 20 5.13 10.38 -4.57
C LEU A 20 5.84 10.11 -5.92
N ALA A 21 5.10 10.03 -7.04
CA ALA A 21 5.66 9.81 -8.37
C ALA A 21 6.50 10.98 -8.91
N ASP A 22 6.46 12.15 -8.26
CA ASP A 22 7.31 13.29 -8.59
C ASP A 22 8.73 13.12 -8.02
N PRO A 23 9.79 13.15 -8.86
CA PRO A 23 11.16 12.89 -8.41
C PRO A 23 11.71 13.87 -7.38
N ALA A 24 11.26 15.14 -7.37
CA ALA A 24 11.73 16.11 -6.38
C ALA A 24 11.04 15.84 -5.04
N ARG A 25 9.73 15.61 -5.04
CA ARG A 25 8.94 15.35 -3.84
C ARG A 25 9.31 14.02 -3.18
N LEU A 26 9.60 12.98 -3.97
CA LEU A 26 10.09 11.70 -3.45
C LEU A 26 11.42 11.86 -2.72
N ARG A 27 12.38 12.60 -3.32
CA ARG A 27 13.68 12.87 -2.68
C ARG A 27 13.56 13.68 -1.39
N VAL A 28 12.66 14.66 -1.36
CA VAL A 28 12.37 15.44 -0.14
C VAL A 28 11.76 14.57 0.93
N PHE A 29 10.76 13.74 0.59
CA PHE A 29 10.13 12.83 1.53
C PHE A 29 11.13 11.80 2.07
N ALA A 30 11.99 11.23 1.22
CA ALA A 30 13.05 10.30 1.64
C ALA A 30 14.03 10.99 2.61
N ALA A 31 14.50 12.19 2.29
CA ALA A 31 15.38 12.96 3.18
C ALA A 31 14.72 13.25 4.53
N LEU A 32 13.42 13.56 4.53
CA LEU A 32 12.64 13.81 5.74
C LEU A 32 12.46 12.55 6.61
N VAL A 33 12.23 11.39 5.99
CA VAL A 33 12.17 10.10 6.69
C VAL A 33 13.52 9.75 7.31
N LEU A 34 14.62 9.98 6.56
CA LEU A 34 15.98 9.73 7.04
C LEU A 34 16.39 10.65 8.19
N ALA A 35 15.84 11.87 8.27
CA ALA A 35 16.05 12.78 9.39
C ALA A 35 15.39 12.31 10.70
N ALA A 36 14.54 11.28 10.64
CA ALA A 36 13.87 10.65 11.78
C ALA A 36 13.14 11.66 12.69
N ASN A 37 12.92 11.31 13.95
CA ASN A 37 12.11 12.09 14.90
C ASN A 37 12.69 13.47 15.26
N ARG A 38 13.94 13.77 14.89
CA ARG A 38 14.53 15.12 15.10
C ARG A 38 13.93 16.17 14.17
N GLY A 39 13.26 15.71 13.11
CA GLY A 39 12.81 16.56 12.02
C GLY A 39 13.96 17.22 11.27
N ALA A 40 13.64 17.96 10.21
CA ALA A 40 14.61 18.69 9.41
C ALA A 40 14.06 20.04 8.95
N SER A 41 14.92 21.04 8.86
CA SER A 41 14.58 22.33 8.26
C SER A 41 14.59 22.25 6.72
N PRO A 42 13.91 23.16 5.99
CA PRO A 42 13.92 23.17 4.53
C PRO A 42 15.34 23.27 3.92
N ARG A 43 16.27 23.93 4.63
CA ARG A 43 17.68 24.05 4.20
C ARG A 43 18.44 22.73 4.35
N GLU A 44 18.25 22.03 5.46
CA GLU A 44 18.84 20.69 5.67
C GLU A 44 18.33 19.69 4.63
N LEU A 45 17.03 19.71 4.37
CA LEU A 45 16.40 18.86 3.35
C LEU A 45 16.88 19.19 1.94
N ALA A 46 17.08 20.46 1.60
CA ALA A 46 17.65 20.84 0.30
C ALA A 46 19.06 20.28 0.10
N ARG A 47 19.91 20.36 1.13
CA ARG A 47 21.26 19.78 1.11
C ARG A 47 21.23 18.26 0.95
N ALA A 48 20.36 17.57 1.68
CA ALA A 48 20.27 16.11 1.64
C ALA A 48 19.61 15.55 0.36
N SER A 49 18.62 16.25 -0.19
CA SER A 49 17.85 15.80 -1.36
C SER A 49 18.39 16.28 -2.71
N GLY A 50 19.28 17.28 -2.71
CA GLY A 50 19.73 17.99 -3.92
C GLY A 50 18.61 18.74 -4.63
N VAL A 51 17.55 19.12 -3.91
CA VAL A 51 16.40 19.88 -4.44
C VAL A 51 16.51 21.33 -3.97
N PRO A 52 16.24 22.34 -4.83
CA PRO A 52 16.26 23.74 -4.42
C PRO A 52 15.31 24.02 -3.24
N VAL A 53 15.73 24.83 -2.27
CA VAL A 53 14.94 25.14 -1.05
C VAL A 53 13.50 25.56 -1.36
N ARG A 54 13.29 26.36 -2.41
CA ARG A 54 11.94 26.79 -2.85
C ARG A 54 11.04 25.59 -3.18
N ASP A 55 11.59 24.60 -3.86
CA ASP A 55 10.83 23.43 -4.31
C ASP A 55 10.69 22.40 -3.16
N VAL A 56 11.63 22.39 -2.20
CA VAL A 56 11.47 21.69 -0.92
C VAL A 56 10.27 22.22 -0.14
N VAL A 57 10.15 23.54 0.02
CA VAL A 57 9.01 24.14 0.74
C VAL A 57 7.69 23.78 0.07
N LYS A 58 7.62 23.87 -1.28
CA LYS A 58 6.43 23.44 -2.04
C LYS A 58 6.13 21.96 -1.82
N ALA A 59 7.15 21.10 -1.83
CA ALA A 59 6.98 19.67 -1.58
C ALA A 59 6.46 19.40 -0.16
N LEU A 60 6.98 20.08 0.86
CA LEU A 60 6.54 19.95 2.25
C LEU A 60 5.07 20.33 2.43
N ILE A 61 4.62 21.43 1.81
CA ILE A 61 3.20 21.83 1.84
C ILE A 61 2.32 20.73 1.23
N ARG A 62 2.71 20.19 0.07
CA ARG A 62 1.95 19.10 -0.58
C ARG A 62 1.96 17.80 0.24
N LEU A 63 3.05 17.51 0.92
CA LEU A 63 3.17 16.35 1.81
C LEU A 63 2.32 16.53 3.07
N ASP A 64 2.22 17.73 3.62
CA ASP A 64 1.37 18.08 4.76
C ASP A 64 -0.12 17.99 4.42
N GLU A 65 -0.54 18.50 3.25
CA GLU A 65 -1.89 18.33 2.70
C GLU A 65 -2.29 16.85 2.62
N ALA A 66 -1.32 15.97 2.35
CA ALA A 66 -1.49 14.53 2.27
C ALA A 66 -1.17 13.80 3.60
N ARG A 67 -0.85 14.53 4.68
CA ARG A 67 -0.46 14.02 6.00
C ARG A 67 0.74 13.06 5.99
N LEU A 68 1.66 13.24 5.05
CA LEU A 68 2.95 12.53 5.00
C LEU A 68 4.07 13.31 5.69
N ALA A 69 3.88 14.61 5.91
CA ALA A 69 4.77 15.45 6.71
C ALA A 69 3.93 16.27 7.69
N ALA A 70 4.56 16.77 8.74
CA ALA A 70 3.95 17.72 9.67
C ALA A 70 5.02 18.69 10.20
N ARG A 71 4.64 19.95 10.40
CA ARG A 71 5.51 20.93 11.06
C ARG A 71 5.61 20.64 12.56
N LEU A 72 6.81 20.71 13.11
CA LEU A 72 7.04 20.59 14.55
C LEU A 72 6.68 21.92 15.21
N THR A 73 5.65 21.92 16.04
CA THR A 73 5.37 23.06 16.92
C THR A 73 6.35 23.05 18.08
N PRO A 74 7.07 24.15 18.36
CA PRO A 74 7.91 24.22 19.55
C PRO A 74 7.02 24.04 20.78
N GLN A 75 7.36 23.08 21.64
CA GLN A 75 6.68 22.93 22.93
C GLN A 75 7.16 24.07 23.81
N ARG A 76 6.32 25.10 24.01
CA ARG A 76 6.55 26.08 25.06
C ARG A 76 6.47 25.36 26.39
N SER A 77 7.61 25.22 27.06
CA SER A 77 7.69 24.76 28.45
C SER A 77 6.76 25.63 29.29
N SER A 78 5.63 25.08 29.74
CA SER A 78 4.79 25.76 30.72
C SER A 78 5.47 25.63 32.08
N GLY A 79 6.13 26.69 32.54
CA GLY A 79 6.67 26.74 33.90
C GLY A 79 7.76 27.79 34.06
N GLY A 80 7.36 29.01 34.43
CA GLY A 80 8.27 30.08 34.84
C GLY A 80 7.56 31.43 34.84
N GLU A 81 7.29 31.97 36.03
CA GLU A 81 6.67 33.28 36.27
C GLU A 81 7.39 34.44 35.55
N PRO A 82 6.70 35.54 35.20
CA PRO A 82 7.33 36.68 34.54
C PRO A 82 8.08 37.52 35.58
N GLY A 83 9.39 37.34 35.67
CA GLY A 83 10.24 38.10 36.60
C GLY A 83 11.60 38.41 36.01
N GLY A 84 11.68 39.45 35.17
CA GLY A 84 12.93 40.04 34.73
C GLY A 84 12.92 40.42 33.25
N VAL A 85 12.94 41.72 32.97
CA VAL A 85 13.26 42.27 31.64
C VAL A 85 14.74 42.00 31.38
N ALA A 86 15.05 40.80 30.88
CA ALA A 86 16.31 40.50 30.22
C ALA A 86 16.11 40.73 28.73
N GLU A 87 16.90 41.64 28.17
CA GLU A 87 16.96 41.93 26.74
C GLU A 87 17.37 40.64 25.99
N PRO A 88 16.53 40.07 25.10
CA PRO A 88 16.84 38.78 24.49
C PRO A 88 18.03 38.93 23.54
N ALA A 89 19.00 38.01 23.69
CA ALA A 89 20.16 37.94 22.83
C ALA A 89 19.72 37.52 21.42
N ARG A 90 20.15 38.26 20.38
CA ARG A 90 19.81 38.04 18.95
C ARG A 90 20.03 36.59 18.44
N GLY A 91 20.80 35.76 19.14
CA GLY A 91 21.03 34.36 18.78
C GLY A 91 19.96 33.38 19.28
N GLU A 92 19.21 33.73 20.32
CA GLU A 92 18.14 32.88 20.88
C GLU A 92 16.89 32.93 19.99
N ASP A 93 16.55 34.11 19.47
CA ASP A 93 15.45 34.30 18.51
C ASP A 93 15.68 33.55 17.19
N GLU A 94 16.91 33.50 16.68
CA GLU A 94 17.25 32.79 15.44
C GLU A 94 17.21 31.26 15.63
N ALA A 95 17.70 30.76 16.76
CA ALA A 95 17.64 29.34 17.09
C ALA A 95 16.20 28.86 17.35
N GLU A 96 15.38 29.67 18.01
CA GLU A 96 13.97 29.37 18.26
C GLU A 96 13.14 29.44 16.95
N ALA A 97 13.44 30.41 16.07
CA ALA A 97 12.84 30.48 14.73
C ALA A 97 13.23 29.29 13.85
N GLU A 98 14.49 28.83 13.90
CA GLU A 98 14.95 27.65 13.14
C GLU A 98 14.39 26.34 13.72
N ALA A 99 14.18 26.27 15.04
CA ALA A 99 13.47 25.17 15.69
C ALA A 99 11.98 25.14 15.31
N ALA A 100 11.36 26.31 15.13
CA ALA A 100 9.96 26.44 14.73
C ALA A 100 9.67 26.09 13.26
N ASP A 101 10.69 26.10 12.39
CA ASP A 101 10.57 25.75 10.96
C ASP A 101 11.05 24.31 10.64
N ARG A 102 11.04 23.42 11.63
CA ARG A 102 11.37 22.00 11.42
C ARG A 102 10.15 21.19 11.03
N TRP A 103 10.36 20.22 10.15
CA TRP A 103 9.34 19.30 9.67
C TRP A 103 9.70 17.87 10.06
N ARG A 104 8.71 17.01 10.30
CA ARG A 104 8.90 15.58 10.49
C ARG A 104 8.08 14.77 9.49
N ALA A 105 8.53 13.56 9.18
CA ALA A 105 7.72 12.60 8.45
C ALA A 105 6.60 12.05 9.34
N VAL A 106 5.45 11.74 8.73
CA VAL A 106 4.29 11.12 9.37
C VAL A 106 3.99 9.82 8.62
N PRO A 107 4.76 8.74 8.90
CA PRO A 107 4.62 7.47 8.18
C PRO A 107 3.30 6.74 8.51
N GLU A 108 2.60 7.15 9.57
CA GLU A 108 1.36 6.54 10.04
C GLU A 108 0.27 6.59 8.97
N THR A 109 0.21 7.68 8.19
CA THR A 109 -0.73 7.81 7.08
C THR A 109 -0.49 6.76 5.99
N MET A 110 0.78 6.47 5.69
CA MET A 110 1.16 5.46 4.70
C MET A 110 0.89 4.04 5.22
N ARG A 111 1.16 3.79 6.50
CA ARG A 111 0.83 2.53 7.18
C ARG A 111 -0.67 2.29 7.18
N ALA A 112 -1.46 3.27 7.59
CA ALA A 112 -2.92 3.18 7.61
C ALA A 112 -3.48 2.95 6.20
N ALA A 113 -2.96 3.61 5.16
CA ALA A 113 -3.34 3.38 3.77
C ALA A 113 -3.03 1.95 3.31
N THR A 114 -1.89 1.42 3.73
CA THR A 114 -1.50 0.03 3.46
C THR A 114 -2.43 -0.95 4.17
N ASP A 115 -2.66 -0.77 5.47
CA ASP A 115 -3.53 -1.64 6.27
C ASP A 115 -4.98 -1.62 5.78
N ALA A 116 -5.48 -0.45 5.37
CA ALA A 116 -6.80 -0.29 4.78
C ALA A 116 -6.91 -1.00 3.42
N ASN A 117 -5.85 -0.94 2.60
CA ASN A 117 -5.77 -1.70 1.36
C ASN A 117 -5.75 -3.19 1.59
N VAL A 118 -4.96 -3.67 2.54
CA VAL A 118 -4.90 -5.09 2.92
C VAL A 118 -6.28 -5.56 3.37
N ARG A 119 -6.95 -4.83 4.28
CA ARG A 119 -8.32 -5.14 4.70
C ARG A 119 -9.34 -5.13 3.56
N LYS A 120 -9.19 -4.20 2.62
CA LYS A 120 -10.05 -4.13 1.43
C LYS A 120 -9.79 -5.30 0.48
N ALA A 121 -8.54 -5.71 0.29
CA ALA A 121 -8.17 -6.92 -0.45
C ALA A 121 -8.63 -8.20 0.29
N ASP A 122 -8.67 -8.18 1.62
CA ASP A 122 -9.20 -9.28 2.41
C ASP A 122 -10.71 -9.47 2.22
N THR A 123 -11.43 -8.38 1.99
CA THR A 123 -12.90 -8.39 1.81
C THR A 123 -13.30 -8.53 0.33
N ALA A 124 -12.48 -8.05 -0.60
CA ALA A 124 -12.73 -8.20 -2.02
C ALA A 124 -12.50 -9.65 -2.46
N LEU A 125 -13.44 -10.18 -3.24
CA LEU A 125 -13.13 -11.35 -4.06
C LEU A 125 -12.04 -10.94 -5.06
N PRO A 126 -11.03 -11.79 -5.29
CA PRO A 126 -9.98 -11.51 -6.24
C PRO A 126 -10.59 -11.26 -7.62
N ALA A 127 -10.04 -10.28 -8.35
CA ALA A 127 -10.47 -9.97 -9.70
C ALA A 127 -10.29 -11.20 -10.61
N GLN A 128 -11.20 -11.37 -11.57
CA GLN A 128 -11.06 -12.44 -12.56
C GLN A 128 -9.73 -12.28 -13.33
N PRO A 129 -8.99 -13.37 -13.58
CA PRO A 129 -7.71 -13.29 -14.26
C PRO A 129 -7.83 -12.71 -15.67
N VAL A 130 -6.89 -11.86 -16.05
CA VAL A 130 -6.81 -11.30 -17.41
C VAL A 130 -5.85 -12.16 -18.23
N VAL A 131 -6.39 -12.82 -19.26
CA VAL A 131 -5.60 -13.68 -20.16
C VAL A 131 -5.04 -12.84 -21.31
N GLN A 132 -3.72 -12.72 -21.38
CA GLN A 132 -3.06 -11.97 -22.45
C GLN A 132 -2.78 -12.81 -23.72
N ASP A 133 -2.51 -14.11 -23.56
CA ASP A 133 -2.19 -15.00 -24.69
C ASP A 133 -3.46 -15.45 -25.45
N PRO A 134 -3.57 -15.20 -26.77
CA PRO A 134 -4.75 -15.57 -27.56
C PRO A 134 -5.02 -17.08 -27.62
N GLY A 135 -3.96 -17.91 -27.60
CA GLY A 135 -4.07 -19.38 -27.65
C GLY A 135 -4.71 -19.93 -26.37
N THR A 136 -4.18 -19.49 -25.23
CA THR A 136 -4.71 -19.73 -23.89
C THR A 136 -6.14 -19.23 -23.76
N ALA A 137 -6.43 -18.01 -24.24
CA ALA A 137 -7.78 -17.45 -24.21
C ALA A 137 -8.78 -18.31 -24.99
N SER A 138 -8.39 -18.83 -26.16
CA SER A 138 -9.26 -19.71 -26.95
C SER A 138 -9.47 -21.07 -26.31
N LEU A 139 -8.45 -21.63 -25.65
CA LEU A 139 -8.59 -22.87 -24.88
C LEU A 139 -9.56 -22.68 -23.71
N LEU A 140 -9.40 -21.60 -22.93
CA LEU A 140 -10.24 -21.31 -21.77
C LEU A 140 -11.71 -21.10 -22.15
N ARG A 141 -11.99 -20.42 -23.28
CA ARG A 141 -13.36 -20.29 -23.80
C ARG A 141 -14.07 -21.63 -24.03
N GLY A 142 -13.32 -22.70 -24.32
CA GLY A 142 -13.88 -24.04 -24.50
C GLY A 142 -14.29 -24.73 -23.19
N PHE A 143 -13.78 -24.28 -22.05
CA PHE A 143 -14.04 -24.88 -20.73
C PHE A 143 -14.91 -24.02 -19.83
N PHE A 144 -14.95 -22.71 -20.07
CA PHE A 144 -15.75 -21.77 -19.29
C PHE A 144 -17.00 -21.32 -20.05
N ALA A 145 -18.15 -21.36 -19.37
CA ALA A 145 -19.42 -20.82 -19.86
C ALA A 145 -20.00 -19.89 -18.78
N GLN A 146 -20.32 -18.65 -19.18
CA GLN A 146 -20.83 -17.62 -18.26
C GLN A 146 -19.95 -17.42 -17.00
N GLY A 147 -18.63 -17.57 -17.15
CA GLY A 147 -17.67 -17.41 -16.04
C GLY A 147 -17.54 -18.65 -15.12
N ARG A 148 -18.35 -19.70 -15.31
CA ARG A 148 -18.19 -20.97 -14.58
C ARG A 148 -17.43 -21.99 -15.42
N LEU A 149 -16.57 -22.75 -14.77
CA LEU A 149 -15.95 -23.93 -15.34
C LEU A 149 -17.03 -25.00 -15.53
N THR A 150 -17.21 -25.46 -16.77
CA THR A 150 -18.24 -26.46 -17.08
C THR A 150 -17.82 -27.87 -16.69
N HIS A 151 -16.54 -28.18 -16.87
CA HIS A 151 -15.92 -29.44 -16.50
C HIS A 151 -14.40 -29.27 -16.39
N VAL A 152 -13.78 -30.07 -15.53
CA VAL A 152 -12.32 -30.10 -15.42
C VAL A 152 -11.74 -30.90 -16.61
N PRO A 153 -10.77 -30.35 -17.37
CA PRO A 153 -10.19 -31.08 -18.50
C PRO A 153 -9.55 -32.42 -18.10
N ALA A 154 -9.87 -33.48 -18.85
CA ALA A 154 -9.26 -34.79 -18.65
C ALA A 154 -7.77 -34.80 -19.05
N ALA A 155 -7.42 -34.11 -20.15
CA ALA A 155 -6.06 -34.02 -20.65
C ALA A 155 -5.19 -33.14 -19.72
N HIS A 156 -4.06 -33.68 -19.26
CA HIS A 156 -3.17 -33.03 -18.28
C HIS A 156 -2.72 -31.62 -18.73
N GLY A 157 -2.23 -31.47 -19.96
CA GLY A 157 -1.76 -30.16 -20.45
C GLY A 157 -2.86 -29.08 -20.45
N LYS A 158 -4.08 -29.42 -20.86
CA LYS A 158 -5.23 -28.49 -20.81
C LYS A 158 -5.63 -28.18 -19.37
N ARG A 159 -5.57 -29.18 -18.49
CA ARG A 159 -5.83 -29.00 -17.06
C ARG A 159 -4.83 -28.05 -16.42
N MET A 160 -3.55 -28.15 -16.74
CA MET A 160 -2.52 -27.24 -16.23
C MET A 160 -2.81 -25.78 -16.61
N VAL A 161 -3.28 -25.54 -17.85
CA VAL A 161 -3.67 -24.17 -18.28
C VAL A 161 -4.89 -23.66 -17.50
N VAL A 162 -5.91 -24.51 -17.27
CA VAL A 162 -7.09 -24.13 -16.47
C VAL A 162 -6.70 -23.87 -15.01
N LEU A 163 -5.82 -24.70 -14.43
CA LEU A 163 -5.36 -24.54 -13.06
C LEU A 163 -4.49 -23.29 -12.91
N ASP A 164 -3.62 -22.99 -13.87
CA ASP A 164 -2.83 -21.76 -13.90
C ASP A 164 -3.73 -20.51 -13.96
N TYR A 165 -4.78 -20.55 -14.79
CA TYR A 165 -5.80 -19.50 -14.81
C TYR A 165 -6.47 -19.33 -13.45
N LEU A 166 -6.96 -20.40 -12.82
CA LEU A 166 -7.58 -20.33 -11.50
C LEU A 166 -6.60 -19.87 -10.40
N ALA A 167 -5.31 -20.21 -10.53
CA ALA A 167 -4.27 -19.78 -9.59
C ALA A 167 -4.07 -18.26 -9.61
N GLN A 168 -4.33 -17.59 -10.73
CA GLN A 168 -4.24 -16.14 -10.84
C GLN A 168 -5.34 -15.40 -10.05
N CYS A 169 -6.38 -16.08 -9.61
CA CYS A 169 -7.32 -15.55 -8.62
C CYS A 169 -6.68 -15.42 -7.22
N PHE A 170 -5.47 -15.92 -7.00
CA PHE A 170 -4.79 -15.79 -5.71
C PHE A 170 -3.60 -14.83 -5.85
N GLU A 171 -3.58 -13.82 -5.00
CA GLU A 171 -2.51 -12.83 -4.98
C GLU A 171 -1.22 -13.46 -4.41
N PRO A 172 -0.07 -13.31 -5.08
CA PRO A 172 1.21 -13.74 -4.54
C PRO A 172 1.52 -13.07 -3.20
N GLY A 173 2.03 -13.85 -2.25
CA GLY A 173 2.39 -13.35 -0.91
C GLY A 173 1.22 -13.22 0.08
N VAL A 174 -0.02 -13.42 -0.37
CA VAL A 174 -1.20 -13.41 0.51
C VAL A 174 -1.51 -14.82 1.00
N ARG A 175 -1.86 -14.94 2.29
CA ARG A 175 -2.35 -16.18 2.88
C ARG A 175 -3.88 -16.16 2.98
N TYR A 176 -4.50 -17.23 2.53
CA TYR A 176 -5.94 -17.42 2.47
C TYR A 176 -6.34 -18.57 3.39
N GLU A 177 -7.36 -18.36 4.22
CA GLU A 177 -8.01 -19.46 4.93
C GLU A 177 -8.74 -20.39 3.95
N GLU A 178 -8.86 -21.67 4.30
CA GLU A 178 -9.59 -22.66 3.51
C GLU A 178 -11.01 -22.19 3.13
N ALA A 179 -11.74 -21.53 4.03
CA ALA A 179 -13.09 -21.03 3.76
C ALA A 179 -13.09 -19.97 2.64
N LYS A 180 -12.09 -19.09 2.60
CA LYS A 180 -11.94 -18.07 1.55
C LYS A 180 -11.55 -18.71 0.23
N VAL A 181 -10.63 -19.69 0.24
CA VAL A 181 -10.28 -20.46 -0.96
C VAL A 181 -11.49 -21.18 -1.54
N ASN A 182 -12.29 -21.84 -0.71
CA ASN A 182 -13.49 -22.56 -1.14
C ASN A 182 -14.51 -21.60 -1.77
N ARG A 183 -14.69 -20.40 -1.20
CA ARG A 183 -15.56 -19.37 -1.78
C ARG A 183 -15.09 -18.93 -3.17
N ILE A 184 -13.81 -18.59 -3.29
CA ILE A 184 -13.21 -18.15 -4.57
C ILE A 184 -13.37 -19.23 -5.64
N LEU A 185 -13.07 -20.48 -5.31
CA LEU A 185 -13.19 -21.58 -6.27
C LEU A 185 -14.64 -21.97 -6.55
N GLY A 186 -15.55 -21.78 -5.59
CA GLY A 186 -16.99 -22.06 -5.73
C GLY A 186 -17.67 -21.18 -6.79
N ASP A 187 -17.17 -19.97 -7.01
CA ASP A 187 -17.61 -19.10 -8.10
C ASP A 187 -17.38 -19.75 -9.47
N PHE A 188 -16.33 -20.58 -9.59
CA PHE A 188 -15.97 -21.26 -10.84
C PHE A 188 -16.58 -22.65 -10.96
N HIS A 189 -16.64 -23.45 -9.90
CA HIS A 189 -17.11 -24.84 -9.98
C HIS A 189 -17.64 -25.35 -8.63
N ASP A 190 -18.68 -26.17 -8.65
CA ASP A 190 -19.31 -26.71 -7.42
C ASP A 190 -18.36 -27.69 -6.69
N ASP A 191 -17.53 -28.41 -7.44
CA ASP A 191 -16.43 -29.22 -6.89
C ASP A 191 -15.16 -28.38 -6.63
N TYR A 192 -15.30 -27.33 -5.83
CA TYR A 192 -14.18 -26.48 -5.40
C TYR A 192 -13.16 -27.25 -4.55
N ALA A 193 -13.58 -28.34 -3.91
CA ALA A 193 -12.69 -29.21 -3.14
C ALA A 193 -11.69 -29.94 -4.05
N ALA A 194 -12.15 -30.51 -5.17
CA ALA A 194 -11.25 -31.10 -6.16
C ALA A 194 -10.34 -30.05 -6.81
N LEU A 195 -10.86 -28.88 -7.17
CA LEU A 195 -10.03 -27.79 -7.72
C LEU A 195 -8.91 -27.38 -6.76
N ARG A 196 -9.24 -27.21 -5.47
CA ARG A 196 -8.25 -26.89 -4.44
C ARG A 196 -7.18 -27.97 -4.32
N ARG A 197 -7.56 -29.25 -4.40
CA ARG A 197 -6.60 -30.38 -4.39
C ARG A 197 -5.70 -30.34 -5.62
N TYR A 198 -6.27 -30.18 -6.81
CA TYR A 198 -5.49 -30.11 -8.05
C TYR A 198 -4.53 -28.92 -8.08
N LEU A 199 -4.93 -27.76 -7.55
CA LEU A 199 -4.05 -26.59 -7.44
C LEU A 199 -2.84 -26.85 -6.53
N VAL A 200 -3.03 -27.61 -5.45
CA VAL A 200 -1.92 -28.00 -4.55
C VAL A 200 -1.05 -29.07 -5.20
N ASP A 201 -1.67 -30.11 -5.74
CA ASP A 201 -0.95 -31.24 -6.36
C ASP A 201 -0.11 -30.79 -7.56
N ALA A 202 -0.59 -29.79 -8.31
CA ALA A 202 0.13 -29.19 -9.44
C ALA A 202 1.13 -28.10 -9.02
N GLY A 203 1.25 -27.78 -7.72
CA GLY A 203 2.22 -26.81 -7.20
C GLY A 203 1.86 -25.34 -7.43
N PHE A 204 0.61 -25.02 -7.80
CA PHE A 204 0.15 -23.64 -7.94
C PHE A 204 -0.16 -22.98 -6.58
N LEU A 205 -0.71 -23.78 -5.65
CA LEU A 205 -0.93 -23.38 -4.27
C LEU A 205 -0.12 -24.27 -3.32
N SER A 206 0.34 -23.67 -2.21
CA SER A 206 0.86 -24.41 -1.06
C SER A 206 -0.10 -24.32 0.11
N ARG A 207 -0.08 -25.34 0.98
CA ARG A 207 -0.93 -25.42 2.18
C ARG A 207 -0.08 -25.69 3.42
N SER A 208 -0.37 -24.98 4.51
CA SER A 208 0.08 -25.32 5.87
C SER A 208 -0.95 -24.83 6.89
N GLU A 209 -1.21 -25.60 7.94
CA GLU A 209 -2.09 -25.20 9.06
C GLU A 209 -3.44 -24.59 8.62
N ASN A 210 -4.13 -25.22 7.66
CA ASN A 210 -5.38 -24.72 7.03
C ASN A 210 -5.29 -23.37 6.29
N MET A 211 -4.09 -22.85 6.12
CA MET A 211 -3.81 -21.70 5.28
C MET A 211 -3.29 -22.13 3.92
N TYR A 212 -3.62 -21.35 2.91
CA TYR A 212 -3.25 -21.52 1.52
C TYR A 212 -2.55 -20.26 1.02
N TRP A 213 -1.56 -20.41 0.14
CA TRP A 213 -0.97 -19.27 -0.56
C TRP A 213 -0.51 -19.69 -1.93
N ARG A 214 -0.49 -18.73 -2.85
CA ARG A 214 0.04 -18.94 -4.19
C ARG A 214 1.55 -19.12 -4.14
N SER A 215 2.03 -20.24 -4.66
CA SER A 215 3.45 -20.61 -4.69
C SER A 215 3.96 -20.90 -6.11
N GLY A 216 3.06 -20.94 -7.11
CA GLY A 216 3.41 -21.15 -8.51
C GLY A 216 2.49 -20.46 -9.51
N GLY A 217 2.70 -20.80 -10.78
CA GLY A 217 1.93 -20.31 -11.93
C GLY A 217 2.45 -19.03 -12.57
N SER A 218 1.85 -18.68 -13.69
CA SER A 218 2.25 -17.54 -14.53
C SER A 218 1.86 -16.22 -13.87
N VAL A 219 2.81 -15.31 -13.73
CA VAL A 219 2.52 -13.93 -13.36
C VAL A 219 2.17 -13.16 -14.64
N GLY A 220 1.00 -12.51 -14.67
CA GLY A 220 0.74 -11.50 -15.70
C GLY A 220 1.74 -10.37 -15.48
N LEU A 221 2.72 -10.23 -16.38
CA LEU A 221 3.62 -9.08 -16.43
C LEU A 221 2.91 -7.87 -17.04
#